data_AF-A0A953T2M7-F1
#
_entry.id   AF-A0A953T2M7-F1
#
_cell.length_a   1.000
_cell.length_b   1.000
_cell.length_c   1.000
_cell.angle_alpha   90.00
_cell.angle_beta   90.00
_cell.angle_gamma   90.00
#
_symmetry.space_group_name_H-M   'P 1'
#
loop_
_entity.id
_entity.type
_entity.pdbx_description
1 polymer ?
#
loop_
_entity_poly.entity_id
_entity_poly.type
_entity_poly.pdbx_seq_one_letter_code
_entity_poly.pdbx_strand_id
1 'polypeptide(L)'
;MKARELISKMTSKETNKTYLNTVLSAFQNMDYYMLNNLLRDDCFYQDMRKTSFIYRQKEIFQYFKKQGDTFLNLSTNLCTGCLCSEPVFVFTGNNSGTRYSIYIEFVKDNIVDIYFCSEQSSYLGLMPF
;
A
#
# COMPACT_ATOMS: atom_id res chain seq x y z
N MET A 1 14.89 -7.21 -0.44
CA MET A 1 15.04 -6.49 -1.74
C MET A 1 14.75 -5.02 -1.49
N LYS A 2 15.36 -4.09 -2.23
CA LYS A 2 15.06 -2.65 -2.08
C LYS A 2 13.80 -2.32 -2.89
N ALA A 3 12.89 -1.49 -2.37
CA ALA A 3 11.64 -1.15 -3.06
C ALA A 3 11.86 -0.57 -4.48
N ARG A 4 12.95 0.16 -4.69
CA ARG A 4 13.35 0.70 -6.01
C ARG A 4 13.58 -0.39 -7.06
N GLU A 5 14.09 -1.56 -6.66
CA GLU A 5 14.34 -2.69 -7.55
C GLU A 5 13.01 -3.33 -7.98
N LEU A 6 12.04 -3.45 -7.07
CA LEU A 6 10.70 -3.96 -7.40
C LEU A 6 9.99 -3.03 -8.38
N ILE A 7 9.97 -1.73 -8.10
CA ILE A 7 9.32 -0.71 -8.96
C ILE A 7 9.90 -0.76 -10.38
N SER A 8 11.23 -0.89 -10.50
CA SER A 8 11.90 -0.99 -11.80
C SER A 8 11.57 -2.27 -12.57
N LYS A 9 11.23 -3.36 -11.86
CA LYS A 9 10.76 -4.62 -12.48
C LYS A 9 9.30 -4.56 -12.91
N MET A 10 8.45 -3.83 -12.18
CA MET A 10 7.02 -3.72 -12.47
C MET A 10 6.72 -2.92 -13.73
N THR A 11 7.55 -1.93 -14.07
CA THR A 11 7.36 -1.13 -15.29
C THR A 11 8.65 -0.46 -15.74
N SER A 12 8.88 -0.45 -17.06
CA SER A 12 10.03 0.25 -17.68
C SER A 12 9.73 1.73 -17.97
N LYS A 13 8.46 2.12 -18.03
CA LYS A 13 8.03 3.50 -18.34
C LYS A 13 8.19 4.42 -17.13
N GLU A 14 8.87 5.55 -17.33
CA GLU A 14 9.21 6.47 -16.25
C GLU A 14 7.99 7.16 -15.62
N THR A 15 6.96 7.45 -16.41
CA THR A 15 5.68 8.00 -15.92
C THR A 15 5.02 7.07 -14.90
N ASN A 16 5.11 5.76 -15.10
CA ASN A 16 4.47 4.78 -14.24
C ASN A 16 5.27 4.54 -12.97
N LYS A 17 6.62 4.54 -13.07
CA LYS A 17 7.48 4.55 -11.89
C LYS A 17 7.20 5.77 -11.03
N THR A 18 7.05 6.95 -11.65
CA THR A 18 6.70 8.19 -10.97
C THR A 18 5.35 8.05 -10.28
N TYR A 19 4.32 7.61 -11.00
CA TYR A 19 2.99 7.39 -10.43
C TYR A 19 3.00 6.41 -9.24
N LEU A 20 3.64 5.24 -9.40
CA LEU A 20 3.77 4.26 -8.33
C LEU A 20 4.54 4.82 -7.13
N ASN A 21 5.63 5.56 -7.36
CA ASN A 21 6.37 6.23 -6.29
C ASN A 21 5.49 7.25 -5.55
N THR A 22 4.65 8.00 -6.26
CA THR A 22 3.73 8.96 -5.64
C THR A 22 2.66 8.24 -4.80
N VAL A 23 2.09 7.13 -5.31
CA VAL A 23 1.15 6.30 -4.55
C VAL A 23 1.82 5.76 -3.29
N LEU A 24 2.99 5.11 -3.41
CA LEU A 24 3.74 4.59 -2.26
C LEU A 24 4.10 5.71 -1.28
N SER A 25 4.47 6.90 -1.76
CA SER A 25 4.74 8.06 -0.91
C SER A 25 3.50 8.52 -0.15
N ALA A 26 2.30 8.44 -0.73
CA ALA A 26 1.05 8.74 -0.02
C ALA A 26 0.84 7.77 1.16
N PHE A 27 1.15 6.48 1.00
CA PHE A 27 1.15 5.53 2.11
C PHE A 27 2.23 5.86 3.15
N GLN A 28 3.47 6.13 2.72
CA GLN A 28 4.57 6.45 3.64
C GLN A 28 4.28 7.68 4.50
N ASN A 29 3.60 8.68 3.94
CA ASN A 29 3.19 9.90 4.64
C ASN A 29 1.81 9.80 5.30
N MET A 30 1.14 8.64 5.23
CA MET A 30 -0.20 8.42 5.77
C MET A 30 -1.22 9.49 5.29
N ASP A 31 -1.13 9.82 3.99
CA ASP A 31 -1.90 10.85 3.31
C ASP A 31 -3.01 10.21 2.46
N TYR A 32 -4.16 9.97 3.08
CA TYR A 32 -5.31 9.38 2.39
C TYR A 32 -5.95 10.36 1.39
N TYR A 33 -5.77 11.67 1.56
CA TYR A 33 -6.29 12.66 0.61
C TYR A 33 -5.53 12.60 -0.71
N MET A 34 -4.20 12.54 -0.63
CA MET A 34 -3.36 12.30 -1.80
C MET A 34 -3.72 10.97 -2.47
N LEU A 35 -3.89 9.90 -1.68
CA LEU A 35 -4.28 8.60 -2.22
C LEU A 35 -5.64 8.67 -2.96
N ASN A 36 -6.62 9.39 -2.42
CA ASN A 36 -7.92 9.58 -3.05
C ASN A 36 -7.86 10.32 -4.39
N ASN A 37 -6.93 11.28 -4.52
CA ASN A 37 -6.71 12.05 -5.74
C ASN A 37 -5.97 11.24 -6.82
N LEU A 38 -5.10 10.32 -6.41
CA LEU A 38 -4.29 9.50 -7.32
C LEU A 38 -5.07 8.31 -7.89
N LEU A 39 -5.87 7.64 -7.05
CA LEU A 39 -6.59 6.44 -7.44
C LEU A 39 -7.82 6.75 -8.30
N ARG A 40 -8.07 5.89 -9.28
CA ARG A 40 -9.16 6.06 -10.25
C ARG A 40 -10.51 5.71 -9.63
N ASP A 41 -11.55 6.48 -9.96
CA ASP A 41 -12.91 6.27 -9.46
C ASP A 41 -13.62 5.03 -10.04
N ASP A 42 -13.17 4.55 -11.20
CA ASP A 42 -13.79 3.43 -11.93
C ASP A 42 -13.18 2.06 -11.56
N CYS A 43 -12.23 2.02 -10.64
CA CYS A 43 -11.60 0.79 -10.14
C CYS A 43 -12.22 0.34 -8.81
N PHE A 44 -12.12 -0.96 -8.57
CA PHE A 44 -12.29 -1.54 -7.24
C PHE A 44 -10.91 -1.78 -6.64
N TYR A 45 -10.77 -1.51 -5.35
CA TYR A 45 -9.54 -1.72 -4.59
C TYR A 45 -9.84 -2.62 -3.41
N GLN A 46 -9.19 -3.79 -3.37
CA GLN A 46 -9.49 -4.86 -2.42
C GLN A 46 -10.99 -5.22 -2.41
N ASP A 47 -11.59 -5.38 -3.60
CA ASP A 47 -13.02 -5.63 -3.81
C ASP A 47 -13.95 -4.52 -3.27
N MET A 48 -13.44 -3.31 -3.03
CA MET A 48 -14.20 -2.16 -2.53
C MET A 48 -14.24 -1.03 -3.54
N ARG A 49 -15.34 -0.25 -3.54
CA ARG A 49 -15.35 1.06 -4.24
C ARG A 49 -14.24 1.95 -3.67
N LYS A 50 -13.64 2.80 -4.50
CA LYS A 50 -12.57 3.72 -4.08
C LYS A 50 -12.89 4.45 -2.77
N THR A 51 -14.09 4.99 -2.62
CA THR A 51 -14.51 5.72 -1.41
C THR A 51 -14.37 4.87 -0.13
N SER A 52 -14.79 3.61 -0.18
CA SER A 52 -14.70 2.69 0.97
C SER A 52 -13.27 2.26 1.23
N PHE A 53 -12.49 2.01 0.17
CA PHE A 53 -11.06 1.73 0.29
C PHE A 53 -10.32 2.90 0.96
N ILE A 54 -10.49 4.13 0.46
CA ILE A 54 -9.88 5.33 1.02
C ILE A 54 -10.29 5.55 2.49
N TYR A 55 -11.54 5.29 2.84
CA TYR A 55 -11.99 5.35 4.24
C TYR A 55 -11.23 4.34 5.12
N ARG A 56 -11.08 3.09 4.65
CA ARG A 56 -10.27 2.08 5.36
C ARG A 56 -8.81 2.53 5.51
N GLN A 57 -8.22 3.11 4.47
CA GLN A 57 -6.86 3.63 4.54
C GLN A 57 -6.73 4.76 5.57
N LYS A 58 -7.70 5.67 5.63
CA LYS A 58 -7.76 6.73 6.64
C LYS A 58 -7.74 6.15 8.06
N GLU A 59 -8.54 5.14 8.34
CA GLU A 59 -8.59 4.51 9.66
C GLU A 59 -7.26 3.83 10.04
N ILE A 60 -6.65 3.09 9.10
CA ILE A 60 -5.33 2.48 9.29
C ILE A 60 -4.28 3.57 9.58
N PHE A 61 -4.28 4.64 8.79
CA PHE A 61 -3.36 5.77 8.97
C PHE A 61 -3.55 6.48 10.32
N GLN A 62 -4.79 6.61 10.78
CA GLN A 62 -5.07 7.13 12.11
C GLN A 62 -4.56 6.20 13.22
N TYR A 63 -4.65 4.88 13.03
CA TYR A 63 -4.08 3.93 13.96
C TYR A 63 -2.57 4.13 14.11
N PHE A 64 -1.82 4.19 13.00
CA PHE A 64 -0.37 4.47 13.02
C PHE A 64 -0.05 5.78 13.74
N LYS A 65 -0.77 6.87 13.41
CA LYS A 65 -0.60 8.17 14.08
C LYS A 65 -0.86 8.09 15.59
N LYS A 66 -1.86 7.32 16.03
CA LYS A 66 -2.15 7.09 17.46
C LYS A 66 -1.04 6.31 18.17
N GLN A 67 -0.30 5.46 17.47
CA GLN A 67 0.88 4.76 17.99
C GLN A 67 2.16 5.63 17.97
N GLY A 68 2.05 6.90 17.60
CA GLY A 68 3.17 7.85 17.54
C GLY A 68 3.99 7.79 16.26
N ASP A 69 3.54 7.04 15.25
CA ASP A 69 4.20 7.02 13.95
C ASP A 69 3.94 8.34 13.20
N THR A 70 5.00 8.88 12.60
CA THR A 70 4.96 10.09 11.77
C THR A 70 5.25 9.79 10.31
N PHE A 71 5.82 8.62 10.03
CA PHE A 71 6.19 8.16 8.71
C PHE A 71 6.24 6.62 8.67
N LEU A 72 5.97 6.01 7.52
CA LEU A 72 6.12 4.58 7.31
C LEU A 72 7.34 4.28 6.44
N ASN A 73 8.28 3.53 6.99
CA ASN A 73 9.46 3.04 6.28
C ASN A 73 9.03 2.00 5.25
N LEU A 74 9.44 2.20 4.00
CA LEU A 74 9.10 1.30 2.89
C LEU A 74 10.18 0.25 2.67
N SER A 75 9.75 -1.01 2.66
CA SER A 75 10.54 -2.15 2.22
C SER A 75 9.69 -3.07 1.35
N THR A 76 10.23 -4.22 0.95
CA THR A 76 9.49 -5.22 0.16
C THR A 76 9.74 -6.60 0.72
N ASN A 77 8.73 -7.47 0.67
CA ASN A 77 8.86 -8.89 0.98
C ASN A 77 8.06 -9.72 -0.02
N LEU A 78 8.00 -11.04 0.17
CA LEU A 78 7.12 -11.92 -0.58
C LEU A 78 5.87 -12.24 0.24
N CYS A 79 4.71 -12.28 -0.41
CA CYS A 79 3.48 -12.78 0.19
C CYS A 79 3.61 -14.29 0.39
N THR A 80 3.53 -14.75 1.64
CA THR A 80 3.60 -16.18 1.99
C THR A 80 2.23 -16.84 2.11
N GLY A 81 1.16 -16.11 1.80
CA GLY A 81 -0.23 -16.57 1.88
C GLY A 81 -0.88 -16.70 0.50
N CYS A 82 -1.98 -15.97 0.32
CA CYS A 82 -2.89 -16.11 -0.83
C CYS A 82 -2.29 -15.78 -2.21
N LEU A 83 -1.23 -14.98 -2.27
CA LEU A 83 -0.62 -14.55 -3.53
C LEU A 83 0.63 -15.35 -3.91
N CYS A 84 0.80 -16.58 -3.42
CA CYS A 84 1.79 -17.54 -3.91
C CYS A 84 3.22 -16.98 -4.14
N SER A 85 3.80 -16.26 -3.18
CA SER A 85 5.15 -15.64 -3.28
C SER A 85 5.26 -14.40 -4.19
N GLU A 86 4.14 -13.78 -4.57
CA GLU A 86 4.18 -12.48 -5.23
C GLU A 86 4.79 -11.39 -4.32
N PRO A 87 5.53 -10.43 -4.88
CA PRO A 87 6.17 -9.38 -4.10
C PRO A 87 5.15 -8.39 -3.55
N VAL A 88 5.32 -8.03 -2.28
CA VAL A 88 4.50 -7.04 -1.57
C VAL A 88 5.36 -5.88 -1.09
N PHE A 89 4.74 -4.70 -1.03
CA PHE A 89 5.30 -3.54 -0.35
C PHE A 89 4.96 -3.63 1.14
N VAL A 90 5.96 -3.43 1.99
CA VAL A 90 5.82 -3.49 3.45
C VAL A 90 6.12 -2.12 4.02
N PHE A 91 5.10 -1.49 4.60
CA PHE A 91 5.19 -0.24 5.32
C PHE A 91 5.35 -0.51 6.81
N THR A 92 6.42 0.00 7.41
CA THR A 92 6.72 -0.20 8.83
C THR A 92 6.71 1.14 9.56
N GLY A 93 5.88 1.28 10.59
CA GLY A 93 5.84 2.47 11.44
C GLY A 93 7.21 2.83 12.00
N ASN A 94 7.62 4.09 11.87
CA ASN A 94 8.94 4.54 12.30
C ASN A 94 9.14 4.59 13.83
N ASN A 95 8.04 4.54 14.61
CA ASN A 95 8.06 4.50 16.07
C ASN A 95 7.52 3.16 16.60
N SER A 96 6.36 2.71 16.12
CA SER A 96 5.68 1.53 16.66
C SER A 96 6.26 0.21 16.16
N GLY A 97 6.96 0.21 15.02
CA GLY A 97 7.38 -1.00 14.32
C GLY A 97 6.22 -1.81 13.72
N THR A 98 4.99 -1.31 13.80
CA THR A 98 3.80 -1.97 13.22
C THR A 98 3.97 -2.10 11.71
N ARG A 99 3.61 -3.26 11.16
CA ARG A 99 3.73 -3.55 9.73
C ARG A 99 2.36 -3.52 9.06
N TYR A 100 2.31 -2.85 7.91
CA TYR A 100 1.17 -2.83 7.00
C TYR A 100 1.67 -3.15 5.60
N SER A 101 1.23 -4.26 5.03
CA SER A 101 1.72 -4.75 3.74
C SER A 101 0.63 -4.78 2.70
N ILE A 102 0.96 -4.36 1.47
CA ILE A 102 0.06 -4.37 0.34
C ILE A 102 0.70 -5.02 -0.89
N TYR A 103 -0.14 -5.70 -1.67
CA TYR A 103 0.14 -6.05 -3.05
C TYR A 103 -0.50 -4.99 -3.95
N ILE A 104 0.18 -4.63 -5.04
CA ILE A 104 -0.33 -3.68 -6.03
C ILE A 104 -0.40 -4.40 -7.36
N GLU A 105 -1.61 -4.52 -7.91
CA GLU A 105 -1.82 -5.12 -9.21
C GLU A 105 -1.70 -4.07 -10.31
N PHE A 106 -0.88 -4.39 -11.31
CA PHE A 106 -0.68 -3.55 -12.48
C PHE A 106 -1.14 -4.27 -13.74
N VAL A 107 -2.03 -3.63 -14.49
CA VAL A 107 -2.43 -4.10 -15.83
C VAL A 107 -2.21 -2.97 -16.82
N LYS A 108 -1.44 -3.25 -17.89
CA LYS A 108 -1.14 -2.30 -18.96
C LYS A 108 -0.85 -0.91 -18.41
N ASP A 109 0.15 -0.84 -17.52
CA ASP A 109 0.67 0.41 -16.96
C ASP A 109 -0.22 1.15 -15.94
N ASN A 110 -1.36 0.58 -15.55
CA ASN A 110 -2.26 1.18 -14.58
C ASN A 110 -2.33 0.33 -13.31
N ILE A 111 -2.34 0.99 -12.14
CA ILE A 111 -2.77 0.33 -10.90
C ILE A 111 -4.26 0.05 -11.04
N VAL A 112 -4.62 -1.22 -11.13
CA VAL A 112 -6.01 -1.64 -11.23
C VAL A 112 -6.56 -2.09 -9.89
N ASP A 113 -5.68 -2.49 -8.97
CA ASP A 113 -6.07 -2.94 -7.63
C ASP A 113 -4.92 -2.79 -6.61
N ILE A 114 -5.28 -2.74 -5.33
CA ILE A 114 -4.37 -2.73 -4.19
C ILE A 114 -4.97 -3.64 -3.11
N TYR A 115 -4.28 -4.71 -2.76
CA TYR A 115 -4.73 -5.70 -1.78
C TYR A 115 -3.92 -5.63 -0.50
N PHE A 116 -4.58 -5.72 0.65
CA PHE A 116 -3.92 -5.95 1.93
C PHE A 116 -3.35 -7.38 2.01
N CYS A 117 -2.10 -7.51 2.48
CA CYS A 117 -1.48 -8.80 2.77
C CYS A 117 -1.44 -9.02 4.29
N SER A 118 -2.29 -9.91 4.81
CA SER A 118 -2.36 -10.24 6.25
C SER A 118 -1.08 -10.86 6.77
N GLU A 119 -0.51 -11.83 6.04
CA GLU A 119 0.67 -12.61 6.46
C GLU A 119 1.93 -11.75 6.68
N GLN A 120 2.02 -10.62 5.97
CA GLN A 120 3.16 -9.71 6.07
C GLN A 120 2.84 -8.46 6.89
N SER A 121 1.65 -8.39 7.48
CA SER A 121 1.19 -7.29 8.32
C SER A 121 1.13 -7.72 9.78
N SER A 122 1.24 -6.74 10.69
CA SER A 122 0.87 -6.93 12.09
C SER A 122 -0.66 -7.16 12.20
N TYR A 123 -1.18 -7.29 13.42
CA TYR A 123 -2.61 -7.51 13.74
C TYR A 123 -3.58 -6.38 13.30
N LEU A 124 -3.30 -5.68 12.20
CA LEU A 124 -4.17 -4.72 11.54
C LEU A 124 -5.37 -5.39 10.85
N GLY A 125 -5.25 -6.67 10.48
CA GLY A 125 -6.31 -7.44 9.83
C GLY A 125 -7.53 -7.73 10.72
N LEU A 126 -7.41 -7.51 12.04
CA LEU A 126 -8.48 -7.69 13.02
C LEU A 126 -9.15 -6.37 13.45
N MET A 127 -8.74 -5.23 12.87
CA MET A 127 -9.41 -3.98 13.18
C MET A 127 -10.84 -3.99 12.59
N PRO A 128 -11.88 -3.79 13.41
CA PRO A 128 -13.27 -3.83 12.95
C PRO A 128 -13.54 -2.55 12.15
N PHE A 129 -13.50 -2.65 10.82
CA PHE A 129 -13.86 -1.58 9.90
C PHE A 129 -15.06 -1.99 9.06
#